data_AF-A0AAW0FDK7-F1
#
_entry.id   AF-A0AAW0FDK7-F1
#
_cell.length_a   1.000
_cell.length_b   1.000
_cell.length_c   1.000
_cell.angle_alpha   90.00
_cell.angle_beta   90.00
_cell.angle_gamma   90.00
#
_symmetry.space_group_name_H-M   'P 1'
#
loop_
_entity.id
_entity.type
_entity.pdbx_description
1 polymer ?
#
loop_
_entity_poly.entity_id
_entity_poly.type
_entity_poly.pdbx_seq_one_letter_code
_entity_poly.pdbx_strand_id
1 'polypeptide(L)'
;MATRSNDTGLLKKHVLSYIKKDGGALIPELKGAARNDKSERGWKHPDFAYLLMPVKYDPTPEILTFLRANDRRYPVTHNQLPRFLFPEGHVLVPMHEEDHLLEGHFIIFVLKHTYTTPSSVFSTGKGSRKGSNAERIGINALSACPTAYGCIQARHMLNTQPEWERIDGNFNAEKFYWSIVTILEDGDEGKAHLDKISKVVFGNNTQPPLSDDSEEESVEARILRHRRERAEAVTGGVPST
;
A
#
# COMPACT_ATOMS: atom_id res chain seq x y z
N MET A 1 0.85 -24.69 14.77
CA MET A 1 1.14 -24.69 13.32
C MET A 1 0.98 -23.27 12.78
N ALA A 2 2.08 -22.53 12.67
CA ALA A 2 2.06 -21.15 12.16
C ALA A 2 2.06 -21.18 10.63
N THR A 3 0.88 -21.08 10.02
CA THR A 3 0.77 -20.78 8.59
C THR A 3 1.13 -19.30 8.41
N ARG A 4 2.42 -19.02 8.16
CA ARG A 4 2.85 -17.73 7.60
C ARG A 4 2.09 -17.55 6.29
N SER A 5 1.08 -16.69 6.30
CA SER A 5 0.32 -16.33 5.10
C SER A 5 1.30 -15.71 4.11
N ASN A 6 1.62 -16.43 3.03
CA ASN A 6 2.67 -16.07 2.06
C ASN A 6 2.14 -15.07 1.03
N ASP A 7 1.39 -14.07 1.48
CA ASP A 7 0.59 -13.19 0.61
C ASP A 7 1.46 -12.34 -0.30
N THR A 8 2.60 -11.86 0.19
CA THR A 8 3.60 -11.16 -0.63
C THR A 8 4.21 -12.07 -1.71
N GLY A 9 4.42 -13.34 -1.39
CA GLY A 9 4.95 -14.33 -2.33
C GLY A 9 3.94 -14.72 -3.42
N LEU A 10 2.65 -14.79 -3.07
CA LEU A 10 1.56 -14.99 -4.03
C LEU A 10 1.34 -13.76 -4.90
N LEU A 11 1.36 -12.56 -4.32
CA LEU A 11 1.22 -11.31 -5.06
C LEU A 11 2.28 -11.20 -6.17
N LYS A 12 3.54 -11.55 -5.87
CA LYS A 12 4.65 -11.55 -6.85
C LYS A 12 4.37 -12.44 -8.08
N LYS A 13 3.62 -13.54 -7.91
CA LYS A 13 3.26 -14.46 -9.00
C LYS A 13 2.13 -13.92 -9.88
N HIS A 14 1.22 -13.13 -9.30
CA HIS A 14 0.04 -12.63 -10.01
C HIS A 14 0.22 -11.21 -10.57
N VAL A 15 1.17 -10.43 -10.04
CA VAL A 15 1.25 -8.99 -10.31
C VAL A 15 1.37 -8.61 -11.78
N LEU A 16 1.94 -9.47 -12.63
CA LEU A 16 2.00 -9.22 -14.08
C LEU A 16 0.61 -9.04 -14.71
N SER A 17 -0.40 -9.77 -14.19
CA SER A 17 -1.79 -9.65 -14.65
C SER A 17 -2.50 -8.39 -14.14
N TYR A 18 -1.86 -7.62 -13.25
CA TYR A 18 -2.43 -6.41 -12.65
C TYR A 18 -1.89 -5.13 -13.30
N ILE A 19 -0.81 -5.22 -14.09
CA ILE A 19 -0.13 -4.05 -14.68
C ILE A 19 -1.06 -3.31 -15.65
N LYS A 20 -1.70 -4.04 -16.55
CA LYS A 20 -2.63 -3.49 -17.54
C LYS A 20 -4.06 -3.60 -17.03
N LYS A 21 -4.78 -2.47 -17.01
CA LYS A 21 -6.15 -2.37 -16.51
C LYS A 21 -7.13 -3.26 -17.28
N ASP A 22 -6.94 -3.36 -18.59
CA ASP A 22 -7.73 -4.17 -19.52
C ASP A 22 -7.31 -5.64 -19.58
N GLY A 23 -6.31 -6.04 -18.79
CA GLY A 23 -5.73 -7.39 -18.86
C GLY A 23 -4.87 -7.62 -20.10
N GLY A 24 -4.52 -6.56 -20.84
CA GLY A 24 -3.63 -6.62 -21.98
C GLY A 24 -2.23 -7.14 -21.65
N ALA A 25 -1.49 -7.54 -22.68
CA ALA A 25 -0.11 -7.99 -22.52
C ALA A 25 0.82 -6.81 -22.19
N LEU A 26 1.92 -7.13 -21.52
CA LEU A 26 3.04 -6.21 -21.32
C LEU A 26 3.71 -5.90 -22.67
N ILE A 27 4.14 -4.66 -22.84
CA ILE A 27 4.83 -4.21 -24.06
C ILE A 27 6.16 -3.57 -23.65
N PRO A 28 7.33 -4.17 -23.94
CA PRO A 28 7.51 -5.49 -24.56
C PRO A 28 7.10 -6.64 -23.64
N GLU A 29 6.81 -7.81 -24.21
CA GLU A 29 6.44 -8.97 -23.38
C GLU A 29 7.64 -9.48 -22.56
N LEU A 30 7.43 -9.75 -21.27
CA LEU A 30 8.40 -10.46 -20.43
C LEU A 30 8.44 -11.96 -20.77
N LYS A 31 9.64 -12.45 -21.08
CA LYS A 31 9.90 -13.85 -21.48
C LYS A 31 10.75 -14.60 -20.45
N GLY A 32 10.57 -15.93 -20.39
CA GLY A 32 11.42 -16.82 -19.60
C GLY A 32 11.49 -16.46 -18.10
N ALA A 33 12.70 -16.48 -17.55
CA ALA A 33 12.96 -16.22 -16.13
C ALA A 33 12.51 -14.82 -15.66
N ALA A 34 12.54 -13.82 -16.55
CA ALA A 34 12.15 -12.44 -16.26
C ALA A 34 10.67 -12.28 -15.86
N ARG A 35 9.82 -13.28 -16.13
CA ARG A 35 8.44 -13.31 -15.60
C ARG A 35 8.39 -13.59 -14.10
N ASN A 36 9.33 -14.40 -13.62
CA ASN A 36 9.35 -14.92 -12.25
C ASN A 36 10.25 -14.10 -11.31
N ASP A 37 11.23 -13.40 -11.87
CA ASP A 37 12.04 -12.43 -11.15
C ASP A 37 11.61 -10.97 -11.44
N LYS A 38 12.35 -10.02 -10.87
CA LYS A 38 12.08 -8.58 -10.99
C LYS A 38 13.16 -7.85 -11.82
N SER A 39 14.06 -8.59 -12.46
CA SER A 39 15.26 -8.05 -13.12
C SER A 39 14.93 -7.09 -14.26
N GLU A 40 13.86 -7.39 -15.00
CA GLU A 40 13.37 -6.62 -16.15
C GLU A 40 12.15 -5.74 -15.83
N ARG A 41 11.83 -5.53 -14.54
CA ARG A 41 10.75 -4.63 -14.10
C ARG A 41 11.29 -3.22 -13.84
N GLY A 42 10.55 -2.43 -13.07
CA GLY A 42 10.93 -1.09 -12.65
C GLY A 42 11.10 -0.15 -13.83
N TRP A 43 12.14 0.69 -13.77
CA TRP A 43 12.37 1.71 -14.79
C TRP A 43 12.69 1.12 -16.17
N LYS A 44 13.30 -0.08 -16.23
CA LYS A 44 13.69 -0.72 -17.50
C LYS A 44 12.51 -1.01 -18.42
N HIS A 45 11.34 -1.27 -17.86
CA HIS A 45 10.16 -1.64 -18.63
C HIS A 45 9.11 -0.52 -18.62
N PRO A 46 8.61 -0.07 -19.78
CA PRO A 46 7.69 1.08 -19.90
C PRO A 46 6.44 0.95 -19.03
N ASP A 47 5.76 -0.20 -19.05
CA ASP A 47 4.53 -0.36 -18.28
C ASP A 47 4.73 -0.26 -16.75
N PHE A 48 5.85 -0.79 -16.23
CA PHE A 48 6.20 -0.67 -14.81
C PHE A 48 6.68 0.76 -14.49
N ALA A 49 7.52 1.34 -15.34
CA ALA A 49 8.02 2.70 -15.20
C ALA A 49 6.87 3.71 -15.18
N TYR A 50 5.86 3.53 -16.03
CA TYR A 50 4.67 4.37 -16.07
C TYR A 50 3.92 4.37 -14.73
N LEU A 51 3.71 3.18 -14.15
CA LEU A 51 3.03 3.05 -12.85
C LEU A 51 3.87 3.61 -11.68
N LEU A 52 5.21 3.46 -11.73
CA LEU A 52 6.13 3.98 -10.72
C LEU A 52 6.37 5.48 -10.79
N MET A 53 6.20 6.07 -11.98
CA MET A 53 6.44 7.48 -12.23
C MET A 53 5.62 8.34 -11.26
N PRO A 54 6.22 9.37 -10.63
CA PRO A 54 5.48 10.41 -9.93
C PRO A 54 4.39 11.03 -10.80
N VAL A 55 3.17 11.14 -10.27
CA VAL A 55 2.02 11.69 -11.01
C VAL A 55 2.25 13.13 -11.51
N LYS A 56 3.11 13.88 -10.82
CA LYS A 56 3.51 15.26 -11.18
C LYS A 56 4.29 15.37 -12.50
N TYR A 57 4.84 14.28 -13.03
CA TYR A 57 5.62 14.30 -14.26
C TYR A 57 4.76 13.82 -15.44
N ASP A 58 4.74 14.56 -16.54
CA ASP A 58 4.03 14.12 -17.74
C ASP A 58 4.63 12.81 -18.29
N PRO A 59 3.79 11.84 -18.70
CA PRO A 59 4.26 10.52 -19.10
C PRO A 59 4.72 10.51 -20.57
N THR A 60 5.57 11.48 -20.95
CA THR A 60 6.12 11.55 -22.30
C THR A 60 7.24 10.52 -22.49
N PRO A 61 7.47 10.02 -23.71
CA PRO A 61 8.59 9.11 -24.00
C PRO A 61 9.95 9.68 -23.57
N GLU A 62 10.11 11.00 -23.67
CA GLU A 62 11.32 11.71 -23.25
C GLU A 62 11.52 11.63 -21.73
N ILE A 63 10.51 11.98 -20.94
CA ILE A 63 10.60 11.92 -19.47
C ILE A 63 10.81 10.48 -18.99
N LEU A 64 10.13 9.50 -19.59
CA LEU A 64 10.35 8.08 -19.30
C LEU A 64 11.80 7.65 -19.55
N THR A 65 12.43 8.19 -20.60
CA THR A 65 13.84 7.94 -20.92
C THR A 65 14.76 8.56 -19.86
N PHE A 66 14.47 9.76 -19.37
CA PHE A 66 15.24 10.37 -18.28
C PHE A 66 15.09 9.65 -16.95
N LEU A 67 13.88 9.20 -16.61
CA LEU A 67 13.64 8.40 -15.41
C LEU A 67 14.39 7.07 -15.46
N ARG A 68 14.43 6.41 -16.62
CA ARG A 68 15.25 5.21 -16.88
C ARG A 68 16.73 5.42 -16.65
N ALA A 69 17.24 6.57 -17.05
CA ALA A 69 18.63 6.95 -16.87
C ALA A 69 18.96 7.46 -15.45
N ASN A 70 17.97 7.53 -14.55
CA ASN A 70 18.08 8.16 -13.23
C ASN A 70 18.61 9.61 -13.33
N ASP A 71 18.10 10.36 -14.31
CA ASP A 71 18.52 11.74 -14.56
C ASP A 71 18.15 12.65 -13.38
N ARG A 72 19.12 13.45 -12.93
CA ARG A 72 18.98 14.32 -11.76
C ARG A 72 17.93 15.43 -11.95
N ARG A 73 17.54 15.74 -13.19
CA ARG A 73 16.46 16.70 -13.49
C ARG A 73 15.08 16.18 -13.10
N TYR A 74 14.91 14.86 -13.03
CA TYR A 74 13.64 14.21 -12.71
C TYR A 74 13.80 13.26 -11.52
N PRO A 75 14.14 13.78 -10.32
CA PRO A 75 14.30 12.93 -9.15
C PRO A 75 12.98 12.24 -8.79
N VAL A 76 13.06 10.96 -8.43
CA VAL A 76 11.94 10.19 -7.87
C VAL A 76 12.22 9.94 -6.39
N THR A 77 11.44 10.58 -5.54
CA THR A 77 11.62 10.57 -4.09
C THR A 77 10.34 10.13 -3.38
N HIS A 78 10.43 9.90 -2.07
CA HIS A 78 9.30 9.53 -1.21
C HIS A 78 8.29 10.66 -0.97
N ASN A 79 8.61 11.89 -1.35
CA ASN A 79 7.71 13.04 -1.20
C ASN A 79 6.79 13.20 -2.42
N GLN A 80 6.67 12.17 -3.25
CA GLN A 80 5.93 12.22 -4.50
C GLN A 80 5.02 11.02 -4.61
N LEU A 81 3.77 11.25 -5.00
CA LEU A 81 2.78 10.20 -5.18
C LEU A 81 2.99 9.51 -6.54
N PRO A 82 3.16 8.18 -6.58
CA PRO A 82 3.26 7.43 -7.83
C PRO A 82 1.94 7.34 -8.59
N ARG A 83 2.00 7.24 -9.92
CA ARG A 83 0.83 7.11 -10.80
C ARG A 83 -0.06 5.92 -10.49
N PHE A 84 0.49 4.81 -9.98
CA PHE A 84 -0.32 3.63 -9.65
C PHE A 84 -1.40 3.89 -8.58
N LEU A 85 -1.32 4.99 -7.84
CA LEU A 85 -2.31 5.41 -6.86
C LEU A 85 -3.54 6.07 -7.50
N PHE A 86 -3.45 6.53 -8.75
CA PHE A 86 -4.47 7.34 -9.41
C PHE A 86 -5.06 6.62 -10.63
N PRO A 87 -6.25 7.04 -11.09
CA PRO A 87 -6.82 6.54 -12.33
C PRO A 87 -5.88 6.73 -13.52
N GLU A 88 -5.96 5.82 -14.49
CA GLU A 88 -5.18 5.92 -15.72
C GLU A 88 -5.50 7.24 -16.46
N GLY A 89 -4.46 7.97 -16.85
CA GLY A 89 -4.59 9.27 -17.51
C GLY A 89 -4.80 10.45 -16.54
N HIS A 90 -4.76 10.22 -15.22
CA HIS A 90 -4.88 11.32 -14.25
C HIS A 90 -3.76 12.36 -14.42
N VAL A 91 -4.18 13.63 -14.38
CA VAL A 91 -3.34 14.82 -14.43
C VAL A 91 -3.51 15.54 -13.09
N LEU A 92 -2.39 15.79 -12.41
CA LEU A 92 -2.40 16.43 -11.11
C LEU A 92 -2.95 17.86 -11.21
N VAL A 93 -3.90 18.17 -10.32
CA VAL A 93 -4.48 19.51 -10.18
C VAL A 93 -3.77 20.21 -9.02
N PRO A 94 -3.12 21.38 -9.24
CA PRO A 94 -2.49 22.11 -8.15
C PRO A 94 -3.48 22.43 -7.04
N MET A 95 -3.04 22.29 -5.78
CA MET A 95 -3.85 22.45 -4.55
C MET A 95 -4.90 21.35 -4.31
N HIS A 96 -4.99 20.37 -5.20
CA HIS A 96 -5.85 19.19 -5.08
C HIS A 96 -5.07 17.95 -5.55
N GLU A 97 -3.87 17.76 -5.00
CA GLU A 97 -2.92 16.74 -5.46
C GLU A 97 -3.37 15.31 -5.10
N GLU A 98 -4.26 15.21 -4.11
CA GLU A 98 -4.90 14.02 -3.58
C GLU A 98 -6.23 13.69 -4.26
N ASP A 99 -6.71 14.52 -5.18
CA ASP A 99 -7.92 14.21 -5.95
C ASP A 99 -7.75 12.85 -6.63
N HIS A 100 -8.73 11.97 -6.41
CA HIS A 100 -8.70 10.58 -6.88
C HIS A 100 -7.59 9.68 -6.32
N LEU A 101 -6.99 10.05 -5.18
CA LEU A 101 -6.04 9.20 -4.47
C LEU A 101 -6.66 7.83 -4.12
N LEU A 102 -5.87 6.77 -4.34
CA LEU A 102 -6.22 5.34 -4.20
C LEU A 102 -7.24 4.80 -5.21
N GLU A 103 -7.57 5.55 -6.27
CA GLU A 103 -8.49 5.10 -7.33
C GLU A 103 -7.79 4.42 -8.52
N GLY A 104 -6.46 4.26 -8.45
CA GLY A 104 -5.69 3.54 -9.46
C GLY A 104 -6.00 2.04 -9.49
N HIS A 105 -6.13 1.47 -10.69
CA HIS A 105 -6.46 0.04 -10.86
C HIS A 105 -5.44 -0.85 -10.17
N PHE A 106 -4.15 -0.50 -10.27
CA PHE A 106 -3.08 -1.31 -9.74
C PHE A 106 -3.11 -1.38 -8.20
N ILE A 107 -3.27 -0.25 -7.50
CA ILE A 107 -3.39 -0.27 -6.03
C ILE A 107 -4.65 -1.02 -5.59
N ILE A 108 -5.78 -0.83 -6.29
CA ILE A 108 -7.01 -1.57 -6.02
C ILE A 108 -6.79 -3.08 -6.16
N PHE A 109 -6.11 -3.54 -7.22
CA PHE A 109 -5.83 -4.95 -7.45
C PHE A 109 -4.89 -5.54 -6.40
N VAL A 110 -3.86 -4.79 -6.00
CA VAL A 110 -2.95 -5.18 -4.91
C VAL A 110 -3.72 -5.32 -3.59
N LEU A 111 -4.52 -4.33 -3.20
CA LEU A 111 -5.29 -4.36 -1.96
C LEU A 111 -6.33 -5.50 -1.96
N LYS A 112 -7.05 -5.70 -3.07
CA LYS A 112 -7.94 -6.86 -3.22
C LYS A 112 -7.17 -8.16 -3.07
N HIS A 113 -6.04 -8.33 -3.77
CA HIS A 113 -5.23 -9.55 -3.63
C HIS A 113 -4.80 -9.79 -2.19
N THR A 114 -4.32 -8.76 -1.50
CA THR A 114 -3.80 -8.85 -0.13
C THR A 114 -4.89 -9.16 0.89
N TYR A 115 -6.05 -8.50 0.81
CA TYR A 115 -7.06 -8.57 1.86
C TYR A 115 -8.23 -9.48 1.53
N THR A 116 -8.49 -9.79 0.27
CA THR A 116 -9.60 -10.67 -0.11
C THR A 116 -9.08 -12.02 -0.59
N THR A 117 -9.17 -12.30 -1.88
CA THR A 117 -8.60 -13.48 -2.53
C THR A 117 -8.12 -13.12 -3.94
N PRO A 118 -7.09 -13.81 -4.50
CA PRO A 118 -6.63 -13.55 -5.86
C PRO A 118 -7.72 -13.66 -6.93
N SER A 119 -8.70 -14.55 -6.72
CA SER A 119 -9.82 -14.77 -7.64
C SER A 119 -10.84 -13.62 -7.65
N SER A 120 -10.87 -12.78 -6.61
CA SER A 120 -11.80 -11.66 -6.50
C SER A 120 -11.28 -10.35 -7.09
N VAL A 121 -10.00 -10.29 -7.47
CA VAL A 121 -9.35 -9.06 -7.98
C VAL A 121 -10.12 -8.46 -9.17
N PHE A 122 -10.48 -9.30 -10.14
CA PHE A 122 -11.22 -8.90 -11.35
C PHE A 122 -12.74 -8.95 -11.19
N SER A 123 -13.24 -9.42 -10.04
CA SER A 123 -14.68 -9.49 -9.80
C SER A 123 -15.24 -8.09 -9.55
N THR A 124 -16.37 -7.80 -10.21
CA THR A 124 -17.18 -6.59 -10.01
C THR A 124 -18.23 -6.77 -8.92
N GLY A 125 -18.43 -8.01 -8.44
CA GLY A 125 -19.41 -8.38 -7.42
C GLY A 125 -18.82 -8.60 -6.02
N LYS A 126 -19.64 -9.11 -5.11
CA LYS A 126 -19.22 -9.50 -3.76
C LYS A 126 -18.18 -10.62 -3.86
N GLY A 127 -16.93 -10.34 -3.53
CA GLY A 127 -15.93 -11.38 -3.33
C GLY A 127 -16.36 -12.33 -2.22
N SER A 128 -16.16 -13.65 -2.41
CA SER A 128 -16.43 -14.61 -1.34
C SER A 128 -15.52 -14.31 -0.15
N ARG A 129 -16.12 -13.92 0.99
CA ARG A 129 -15.39 -13.67 2.25
C ARG A 129 -14.75 -14.92 2.83
N LYS A 130 -15.38 -16.07 2.61
CA LYS A 130 -15.01 -17.33 3.24
C LYS A 130 -13.60 -17.74 2.79
N GLY A 131 -12.67 -17.76 3.72
CA GLY A 131 -11.25 -18.05 3.52
C GLY A 131 -10.39 -16.84 3.11
N SER A 132 -10.94 -15.61 3.13
CA SER A 132 -10.16 -14.40 2.80
C SER A 132 -9.23 -13.97 3.94
N ASN A 133 -8.19 -13.22 3.61
CA ASN A 133 -7.30 -12.65 4.63
C ASN A 133 -8.03 -11.67 5.55
N ALA A 134 -8.97 -10.89 5.02
CA ALA A 134 -9.83 -9.98 5.75
C ALA A 134 -10.69 -10.69 6.80
N GLU A 135 -11.28 -11.84 6.45
CA GLU A 135 -12.00 -12.67 7.42
C GLU A 135 -11.06 -13.19 8.52
N ARG A 136 -9.85 -13.63 8.15
CA ARG A 136 -8.85 -14.14 9.11
C ARG A 136 -8.35 -13.08 10.08
N ILE A 137 -8.24 -11.83 9.63
CA ILE A 137 -7.77 -10.69 10.45
C ILE A 137 -8.92 -9.85 11.02
N GLY A 138 -10.18 -10.18 10.70
CA GLY A 138 -11.36 -9.50 11.22
C GLY A 138 -11.60 -8.08 10.70
N ILE A 139 -11.06 -7.70 9.53
CA ILE A 139 -11.28 -6.35 8.96
C ILE A 139 -12.35 -6.37 7.87
N ASN A 140 -13.17 -5.33 7.83
CA ASN A 140 -14.19 -5.08 6.80
C ASN A 140 -14.07 -3.68 6.18
N ALA A 141 -13.13 -2.88 6.69
CA ALA A 141 -12.73 -1.58 6.21
C ALA A 141 -11.21 -1.45 6.37
N LEU A 142 -10.58 -0.77 5.42
CA LEU A 142 -9.17 -0.44 5.48
C LEU A 142 -8.99 0.79 6.36
N SER A 143 -8.01 0.74 7.25
CA SER A 143 -7.48 1.92 7.95
C SER A 143 -6.21 2.42 7.25
N ALA A 144 -5.68 3.55 7.70
CA ALA A 144 -4.52 4.21 7.11
C ALA A 144 -3.29 3.29 7.03
N CYS A 145 -2.91 2.63 8.14
CA CYS A 145 -1.74 1.76 8.21
C CYS A 145 -1.77 0.57 7.23
N PRO A 146 -2.82 -0.30 7.20
CA PRO A 146 -2.96 -1.35 6.19
C PRO A 146 -2.93 -0.82 4.75
N THR A 147 -3.56 0.33 4.50
CA THR A 147 -3.59 0.96 3.17
C THR A 147 -2.19 1.42 2.74
N ALA A 148 -1.48 2.11 3.62
CA ALA A 148 -0.10 2.53 3.40
C ALA A 148 0.83 1.33 3.17
N TYR A 149 0.65 0.25 3.93
CA TYR A 149 1.40 -0.99 3.71
C TYR A 149 1.12 -1.59 2.32
N GLY A 150 -0.15 -1.60 1.88
CA GLY A 150 -0.53 -1.96 0.51
C GLY A 150 0.15 -1.10 -0.55
N CYS A 151 0.30 0.21 -0.31
CA CYS A 151 1.02 1.11 -1.22
C CYS A 151 2.51 0.76 -1.33
N ILE A 152 3.16 0.38 -0.21
CA ILE A 152 4.55 -0.09 -0.25
C ILE A 152 4.66 -1.42 -1.00
N GLN A 153 3.74 -2.36 -0.74
CA GLN A 153 3.71 -3.63 -1.47
C GLN A 153 3.55 -3.41 -2.98
N ALA A 154 2.63 -2.53 -3.39
CA ALA A 154 2.41 -2.18 -4.78
C ALA A 154 3.69 -1.64 -5.41
N ARG A 155 4.32 -0.63 -4.80
CA ARG A 155 5.58 -0.07 -5.29
C ARG A 155 6.69 -1.10 -5.37
N HIS A 156 6.83 -1.93 -4.33
CA HIS A 156 7.82 -3.01 -4.31
C HIS A 156 7.56 -3.98 -5.45
N MET A 157 6.33 -4.40 -5.74
CA MET A 157 6.07 -5.31 -6.87
C MET A 157 6.47 -4.74 -8.24
N LEU A 158 6.45 -3.41 -8.37
CA LEU A 158 6.80 -2.72 -9.60
C LEU A 158 8.29 -2.49 -9.78
N ASN A 159 9.07 -2.33 -8.69
CA ASN A 159 10.50 -2.03 -8.78
C ASN A 159 11.37 -3.27 -9.10
N THR A 160 12.69 -3.09 -9.17
CA THR A 160 13.65 -4.17 -9.49
C THR A 160 14.25 -4.86 -8.27
N GLN A 161 14.04 -4.34 -7.05
CA GLN A 161 14.69 -4.87 -5.84
C GLN A 161 14.22 -6.30 -5.55
N PRO A 162 15.11 -7.28 -5.34
CA PRO A 162 14.70 -8.65 -5.07
C PRO A 162 14.03 -8.80 -3.69
N GLU A 163 14.43 -7.95 -2.74
CA GLU A 163 14.03 -7.98 -1.34
C GLU A 163 13.51 -6.62 -0.89
N TRP A 164 12.81 -6.61 0.24
CA TRP A 164 12.26 -5.38 0.78
C TRP A 164 13.35 -4.57 1.46
N GLU A 165 13.68 -3.44 0.85
CA GLU A 165 14.66 -2.52 1.40
C GLU A 165 14.00 -1.17 1.74
N ARG A 166 14.58 -0.48 2.73
CA ARG A 166 14.13 0.85 3.13
C ARG A 166 14.39 1.88 2.03
N ILE A 167 15.49 1.76 1.31
CA ILE A 167 15.96 2.72 0.31
C ILE A 167 15.93 2.06 -1.06
N ASP A 168 15.35 2.76 -2.04
CA ASP A 168 15.31 2.36 -3.45
C ASP A 168 15.72 3.58 -4.30
N GLY A 169 17.03 3.69 -4.56
CA GLY A 169 17.62 4.91 -5.11
C GLY A 169 17.39 6.11 -4.20
N ASN A 170 16.68 7.13 -4.68
CA ASN A 170 16.33 8.32 -3.90
C ASN A 170 15.01 8.18 -3.13
N PHE A 171 14.33 7.04 -3.25
CA PHE A 171 13.06 6.78 -2.58
C PHE A 171 13.28 6.10 -1.22
N ASN A 172 12.57 6.56 -0.20
CA ASN A 172 12.58 5.97 1.14
C ASN A 172 11.20 5.40 1.46
N ALA A 173 11.10 4.06 1.54
CA ALA A 173 9.84 3.35 1.73
C ALA A 173 9.18 3.67 3.07
N GLU A 174 9.95 3.78 4.15
CA GLU A 174 9.42 4.12 5.47
C GLU A 174 8.83 5.53 5.50
N LYS A 175 9.53 6.51 4.93
CA LYS A 175 9.02 7.88 4.87
C LYS A 175 7.76 7.98 4.00
N PHE A 176 7.73 7.27 2.88
CA PHE A 176 6.54 7.21 2.05
C PHE A 176 5.36 6.54 2.77
N TYR A 177 5.61 5.45 3.52
CA TYR A 177 4.58 4.81 4.34
C TYR A 177 3.94 5.81 5.30
N TRP A 178 4.75 6.52 6.08
CA TRP A 178 4.23 7.50 7.03
C TRP A 178 3.55 8.68 6.34
N SER A 179 4.04 9.12 5.19
CA SER A 179 3.36 10.16 4.40
C SER A 179 1.95 9.74 4.00
N ILE A 180 1.76 8.49 3.55
CA ILE A 180 0.43 7.97 3.20
C ILE A 180 -0.45 7.84 4.45
N VAL A 181 0.09 7.37 5.58
CA VAL A 181 -0.67 7.32 6.84
C VAL A 181 -1.14 8.71 7.23
N THR A 182 -0.26 9.71 7.22
CA THR A 182 -0.61 11.09 7.55
C THR A 182 -1.71 11.64 6.64
N ILE A 183 -1.64 11.42 5.32
CA ILE A 183 -2.67 11.86 4.38
C ILE A 183 -4.03 11.20 4.68
N LEU A 184 -4.03 9.90 5.00
CA LEU A 184 -5.27 9.15 5.21
C LEU A 184 -5.90 9.35 6.60
N GLU A 185 -5.13 9.79 7.58
CA GLU A 185 -5.61 10.15 8.93
C GLU A 185 -6.04 11.62 9.04
N ASP A 186 -5.77 12.43 8.01
CA ASP A 186 -6.10 13.86 8.02
C ASP A 186 -7.56 14.13 7.63
N GLY A 187 -8.35 14.50 8.63
CA GLY A 187 -9.70 15.03 8.46
C GLY A 187 -10.70 14.11 7.74
N ASP A 188 -11.76 14.73 7.23
CA ASP A 188 -12.84 14.04 6.53
C ASP A 188 -12.42 13.56 5.12
N GLU A 189 -11.44 14.21 4.50
CA GLU A 189 -10.93 13.86 3.17
C GLU A 189 -10.15 12.53 3.22
N GLY A 190 -9.22 12.37 4.16
CA GLY A 190 -8.51 11.11 4.38
C GLY A 190 -9.48 9.94 4.66
N LYS A 191 -10.49 10.20 5.51
CA LYS A 191 -11.56 9.24 5.77
C LYS A 191 -12.38 8.90 4.52
N ALA A 192 -12.69 9.88 3.67
CA ALA A 192 -13.41 9.65 2.43
C ALA A 192 -12.64 8.73 1.47
N HIS A 193 -11.31 8.90 1.36
CA HIS A 193 -10.46 7.98 0.59
C HIS A 193 -10.50 6.55 1.16
N LEU A 194 -10.38 6.40 2.49
CA LEU A 194 -10.45 5.10 3.17
C LEU A 194 -11.81 4.42 2.97
N ASP A 195 -12.91 5.16 3.11
CA ASP A 195 -14.26 4.63 2.90
C ASP A 195 -14.45 4.18 1.46
N LYS A 196 -13.98 4.98 0.49
CA LYS A 196 -14.08 4.66 -0.94
C LYS A 196 -13.28 3.40 -1.28
N ILE A 197 -12.01 3.32 -0.89
CA ILE A 197 -11.19 2.14 -1.19
C ILE A 197 -11.69 0.90 -0.46
N SER A 198 -12.19 1.04 0.78
CA SER A 198 -12.80 -0.06 1.54
C SER A 198 -14.02 -0.64 0.84
N LYS A 199 -14.91 0.22 0.34
CA LYS A 199 -16.08 -0.20 -0.44
C LYS A 199 -15.67 -0.94 -1.72
N VAL A 200 -14.61 -0.49 -2.39
CA VAL A 200 -14.09 -1.14 -3.60
C VAL A 200 -13.45 -2.50 -3.29
N VAL A 201 -12.70 -2.60 -2.20
CA VAL A 201 -11.96 -3.81 -1.81
C VAL A 201 -12.91 -4.88 -1.22
N PHE A 202 -13.83 -4.50 -0.34
CA PHE A 202 -14.68 -5.42 0.42
C PHE A 202 -16.14 -5.50 -0.06
N GLY A 203 -16.57 -4.59 -0.94
CA GLY A 203 -17.97 -4.41 -1.32
C GLY A 203 -18.79 -3.64 -0.27
N ASN A 204 -20.11 -3.51 -0.51
CA ASN A 204 -21.06 -2.73 0.34
C ASN A 204 -21.34 -3.32 1.74
N ASN A 205 -20.52 -4.22 2.26
CA ASN A 205 -20.73 -4.76 3.60
C ASN A 205 -20.00 -3.88 4.64
N THR A 206 -20.53 -2.68 4.87
CA THR A 206 -20.32 -1.98 6.15
C THR A 206 -21.10 -2.74 7.21
N GLN A 207 -20.43 -3.64 7.95
CA GLN A 207 -20.91 -3.87 9.31
C GLN A 207 -20.49 -2.66 10.14
N PRO A 208 -21.25 -2.29 11.18
CA PRO A 208 -20.75 -1.37 12.19
C PRO A 208 -19.37 -1.84 12.64
N PRO A 209 -18.46 -0.92 13.03
CA PRO A 209 -17.26 -1.33 13.75
C PRO A 209 -17.69 -2.30 14.86
N LEU A 210 -16.88 -3.35 15.09
CA LEU A 210 -17.06 -4.21 16.25
C LEU A 210 -17.28 -3.29 17.45
N SER A 211 -18.47 -3.34 18.05
CA SER A 211 -18.73 -2.60 19.27
C SER A 211 -17.72 -3.12 20.30
N ASP A 212 -16.94 -2.19 20.83
CA ASP A 212 -16.05 -2.44 21.97
C ASP A 212 -16.92 -2.57 23.22
N ASP A 213 -17.76 -3.62 23.25
CA ASP A 213 -18.67 -3.91 24.37
C ASP A 213 -17.96 -4.61 25.53
N SER A 214 -16.63 -4.62 25.56
CA SER A 214 -15.90 -5.00 26.76
C SER A 214 -15.58 -3.76 27.59
N GLU A 215 -16.22 -3.66 28.76
CA GLU A 215 -15.77 -2.79 29.87
C GLU A 215 -14.38 -3.21 30.41
N GLU A 216 -13.65 -4.09 29.72
CA GLU A 216 -12.32 -4.52 30.10
C GLU A 216 -11.30 -3.42 29.83
N GLU A 217 -10.53 -3.10 30.86
CA GLU A 217 -9.42 -2.19 30.75
C GLU A 217 -8.45 -2.66 29.64
N SER A 218 -8.26 -1.81 28.63
CA SER A 218 -7.29 -2.04 27.56
C SER A 218 -5.93 -2.45 28.13
N VAL A 219 -5.32 -3.44 27.49
CA VAL A 219 -3.96 -3.91 27.81
C VAL A 219 -2.97 -2.74 27.87
N GLU A 220 -3.14 -1.72 27.03
CA GLU A 220 -2.33 -0.50 27.05
C GLU A 220 -2.44 0.26 28.38
N ALA A 221 -3.67 0.53 28.84
CA ALA A 221 -3.92 1.21 30.11
C ALA A 221 -3.31 0.43 31.28
N ARG A 222 -3.45 -0.89 31.27
CA ARG A 222 -2.85 -1.82 32.23
C ARG A 222 -1.32 -1.74 32.25
N ILE A 223 -0.69 -1.74 31.08
CA ILE A 223 0.77 -1.63 30.94
C ILE A 223 1.25 -0.26 31.43
N LEU A 224 0.57 0.83 31.07
CA LEU A 224 0.93 2.19 31.49
C LEU A 224 0.78 2.36 33.00
N ARG A 225 -0.24 1.77 33.62
CA ARG A 225 -0.38 1.72 35.08
C ARG A 225 0.78 0.96 35.71
N HIS A 226 1.07 -0.28 35.27
CA HIS A 226 2.20 -1.06 35.81
C HIS A 226 3.56 -0.35 35.63
N ARG A 227 3.72 0.49 34.60
CA ARG A 227 4.93 1.31 34.42
C ARG A 227 5.01 2.45 35.44
N ARG A 228 3.89 3.13 35.72
CA ARG A 228 3.81 4.17 36.75
C ARG A 228 4.08 3.60 38.14
N GLU A 229 3.44 2.49 38.50
CA GLU A 229 3.64 1.81 39.78
C GLU A 229 5.09 1.36 39.99
N ARG A 230 5.74 0.82 38.95
CA ARG A 230 7.17 0.45 39.01
C ARG A 230 8.10 1.66 39.12
N ALA A 231 7.77 2.79 38.50
CA ALA A 231 8.56 4.01 38.61
C ALA A 231 8.49 4.60 40.04
N GLU A 232 7.29 4.62 40.63
CA GLU A 232 7.06 5.11 42.00
C GLU A 232 7.77 4.25 43.05
N ALA A 233 7.76 2.92 42.88
CA ALA A 233 8.46 1.98 43.76
C ALA A 233 10.00 2.16 43.74
N VAL A 234 10.56 2.63 42.63
CA VAL A 234 12.00 2.92 42.50
C VAL A 234 12.36 4.25 43.19
N THR A 235 11.47 5.25 43.15
CA THR A 235 11.71 6.56 43.78
C THR A 235 11.47 6.58 45.29
N GLY A 236 10.63 5.68 45.83
CA GLY A 236 10.35 5.59 47.27
C GLY A 236 11.41 4.84 48.10
N GLY A 237 12.46 4.31 47.46
CA GLY A 237 13.43 3.41 48.08
C GLY A 237 14.75 4.05 48.55
N VAL A 238 14.89 5.38 48.55
CA VAL A 238 16.11 6.05 49.06
C VAL A 238 15.85 6.61 50.46
N PRO A 239 16.19 5.88 51.55
CA PRO A 239 16.16 6.46 52.88
C PRO A 239 17.26 7.54 52.97
N SER A 240 16.88 8.74 53.40
CA SER A 240 17.83 9.80 53.74
C SER A 240 18.65 9.36 54.96
N THR A 241 19.95 9.16 54.76
CA THR A 241 20.94 9.04 55.84
C THR A 241 21.27 10.41 56.40
#